data_AF-A0A978SDA3-F1
#
_entry.id   AF-A0A978SDA3-F1
#
_cell.length_a   1.000
_cell.length_b   1.000
_cell.length_c   1.000
_cell.angle_alpha   90.00
_cell.angle_beta   90.00
_cell.angle_gamma   90.00
#
_symmetry.space_group_name_H-M   'P 1'
#
loop_
_entity.id
_entity.type
_entity.pdbx_description
1 polymer ?
#
loop_
_entity_poly.entity_id
_entity_poly.type
_entity_poly.pdbx_seq_one_letter_code
_entity_poly.pdbx_strand_id
1 'polypeptide(L)'
;MPNRRDFLLGTTAAAAAVSLYPKVQAQEPKRPEMKALKQGYVGQYEGGVYLLPATDETVQWGWFNNAEPPRARIRSGDTVVMETMMASLNQILPGVPIDEITRLRVNYPGRGPHTITGPIFVEGAMPGDVLKIRINRIVPRNYGANWNLPGDLKLGQFPSVFPEAQVKHFYLDLARGKTQFLPGIEIPVRPFPGILGVARAESGQYSTVPPGPFGGNLDCRELVQGTTIYLPVFVDGALLWSGDSHAAQGNGEINLTAIETAFSELNITVSVMKKQPLSWPRIETPTHWITMGYDRDMNKAIDILNEETLKFVAEWKNLSSADAKQFIESYGDVRVAEIVNQLKGVYCMLPKKPGEKLAPNPTTDTDQNFVAYATDADAMTAMNTAAMEIIKRLQQVKGLSALNAYSLASLAMDARLGRLEPGAKSVHCLLPKTLWVRG
;
A
#
# COMPACT_ATOMS: atom_id res chain seq x y z
N MET A 1 -18.14 -51.74 35.13
CA MET A 1 -17.06 -51.25 34.25
C MET A 1 -17.57 -50.01 33.52
N PRO A 2 -17.13 -48.78 33.86
CA PRO A 2 -17.48 -47.60 33.08
C PRO A 2 -16.31 -47.21 32.16
N ASN A 3 -16.59 -47.06 30.87
CA ASN A 3 -15.60 -46.75 29.83
C ASN A 3 -15.56 -45.25 29.50
N ARG A 4 -14.35 -44.81 29.15
CA ARG A 4 -13.88 -43.45 28.86
C ARG A 4 -14.35 -42.87 27.51
N ARG A 5 -14.16 -41.54 27.38
CA ARG A 5 -13.86 -40.68 26.20
C ARG A 5 -15.03 -39.80 25.72
N ASP A 6 -14.95 -38.47 25.94
CA ASP A 6 -14.34 -37.41 25.09
C ASP A 6 -15.30 -37.04 23.92
N PHE A 7 -15.53 -35.82 23.46
CA PHE A 7 -14.80 -34.55 23.53
C PHE A 7 -15.70 -33.40 23.01
N LEU A 8 -15.27 -32.17 23.31
CA LEU A 8 -15.79 -30.85 22.95
C LEU A 8 -16.15 -30.62 21.47
N LEU A 9 -17.26 -29.91 21.22
CA LEU A 9 -17.54 -29.17 19.99
C LEU A 9 -17.28 -27.68 20.26
N GLY A 10 -16.06 -27.23 19.96
CA GLY A 10 -15.73 -25.82 19.79
C GLY A 10 -15.68 -25.49 18.31
N THR A 11 -16.62 -24.67 17.83
CA THR A 11 -16.63 -24.16 16.46
C THR A 11 -15.77 -22.91 16.38
N THR A 12 -14.58 -23.03 15.79
CA THR A 12 -13.74 -21.90 15.37
C THR A 12 -14.22 -21.38 14.01
N ALA A 13 -14.63 -20.11 13.96
CA ALA A 13 -14.89 -19.40 12.72
C ALA A 13 -13.55 -19.05 12.06
N ALA A 14 -13.10 -19.87 11.11
CA ALA A 14 -12.01 -19.51 10.22
C ALA A 14 -12.49 -18.42 9.25
N ALA A 15 -11.89 -17.23 9.31
CA ALA A 15 -12.05 -16.21 8.28
C ALA A 15 -11.47 -16.75 6.96
N ALA A 16 -12.34 -17.27 6.11
CA ALA A 16 -11.99 -17.67 4.76
C ALA A 16 -11.57 -16.42 3.98
N ALA A 17 -10.30 -16.36 3.58
CA ALA A 17 -9.83 -15.41 2.57
C ALA A 17 -10.58 -15.70 1.27
N VAL A 18 -11.63 -14.91 1.00
CA VAL A 18 -12.30 -14.91 -0.29
C VAL A 18 -11.26 -14.48 -1.32
N SER A 19 -10.94 -15.36 -2.28
CA SER A 19 -10.15 -15.00 -3.45
C SER A 19 -10.83 -13.82 -4.14
N LEU A 20 -10.22 -12.63 -4.03
CA LEU A 20 -10.69 -11.41 -4.70
C LEU A 20 -10.42 -11.43 -6.21
N TYR A 21 -9.79 -12.49 -6.72
CA TYR A 21 -9.59 -12.70 -8.14
C TYR A 21 -10.76 -13.50 -8.71
N PRO A 22 -11.51 -12.95 -9.68
CA PRO A 22 -12.44 -13.76 -10.44
C PRO A 22 -11.67 -14.92 -11.08
N LYS A 23 -12.20 -16.14 -10.97
CA LYS A 23 -11.73 -17.27 -11.78
C LYS A 23 -11.66 -16.80 -13.22
N VAL A 24 -10.49 -16.90 -13.84
CA VAL A 24 -10.31 -16.61 -15.28
C VAL A 24 -11.05 -17.69 -16.06
N GLN A 25 -12.34 -17.49 -16.29
CA GLN A 25 -13.12 -18.26 -17.28
C GLN A 25 -14.48 -17.59 -17.57
N ALA A 26 -14.41 -16.36 -18.07
CA ALA A 26 -15.35 -15.85 -19.06
C ALA A 26 -14.51 -15.02 -20.02
N GLN A 27 -14.70 -15.18 -21.33
CA GLN A 27 -14.07 -14.33 -22.34
C GLN A 27 -14.46 -12.90 -21.98
N GLU A 28 -13.52 -12.09 -21.46
CA GLU A 28 -13.84 -10.71 -21.13
C GLU A 28 -14.45 -10.05 -22.39
N PRO A 29 -15.56 -9.32 -22.25
CA PRO A 29 -16.15 -8.63 -23.38
C PRO A 29 -15.05 -7.80 -24.06
N LYS A 30 -15.04 -7.76 -25.39
CA LYS A 30 -14.05 -6.96 -26.11
C LYS A 30 -14.17 -5.51 -25.63
N ARG A 31 -13.10 -5.01 -24.99
CA ARG A 31 -13.01 -3.64 -24.47
C ARG A 31 -12.31 -2.75 -25.50
N PRO A 32 -13.04 -2.10 -26.43
CA PRO A 32 -12.44 -1.27 -27.47
C PRO A 32 -11.63 -0.11 -26.89
N GLU A 33 -12.02 0.40 -25.73
CA GLU A 33 -11.32 1.45 -25.01
C GLU A 33 -9.90 1.00 -24.60
N MET A 34 -9.71 -0.27 -24.24
CA MET A 34 -8.38 -0.81 -23.92
C MET A 34 -7.51 -0.97 -25.16
N LYS A 35 -8.11 -1.18 -26.35
CA LYS A 35 -7.36 -1.18 -27.61
C LYS A 35 -6.89 0.24 -27.95
N ALA A 36 -7.75 1.24 -27.79
CA ALA A 36 -7.40 2.64 -28.01
C ALA A 36 -6.30 3.11 -27.03
N LEU A 37 -6.42 2.77 -25.75
CA LEU A 37 -5.41 3.05 -24.72
C LEU A 37 -4.03 2.50 -25.12
N LYS A 38 -3.97 1.22 -25.51
CA LYS A 38 -2.71 0.57 -25.95
C LYS A 38 -2.13 1.17 -27.23
N GLN A 39 -2.94 1.84 -28.04
CA GLN A 39 -2.49 2.55 -29.25
C GLN A 39 -2.03 3.99 -28.94
N GLY A 40 -2.01 4.39 -27.66
CA GLY A 40 -1.57 5.71 -27.23
C GLY A 40 -2.66 6.78 -27.32
N TYR A 41 -3.94 6.43 -27.46
CA TYR A 41 -5.01 7.42 -27.47
C TYR A 41 -5.16 8.10 -26.11
N VAL A 42 -4.96 9.41 -26.08
CA VAL A 42 -5.20 10.28 -24.92
C VAL A 42 -6.47 11.09 -25.18
N GLY A 43 -7.45 11.01 -24.29
CA GLY A 43 -8.65 11.85 -24.42
C GLY A 43 -9.92 11.25 -23.86
N GLN A 44 -10.99 12.04 -23.96
CA GLN A 44 -12.35 11.63 -23.66
C GLN A 44 -12.79 10.52 -24.62
N TYR A 45 -13.49 9.53 -24.08
CA TYR A 45 -14.03 8.35 -24.73
C TYR A 45 -15.51 8.20 -24.35
N GLU A 46 -16.18 7.22 -24.93
CA GLU A 46 -17.61 6.99 -24.72
C GLU A 46 -17.97 6.76 -23.24
N GLY A 47 -19.15 7.22 -22.83
CA GLY A 47 -19.69 6.94 -21.49
C GLY A 47 -19.04 7.69 -20.33
N GLY A 48 -18.34 8.81 -20.58
CA GLY A 48 -17.65 9.56 -19.53
C GLY A 48 -16.35 8.90 -19.08
N VAL A 49 -15.72 8.12 -19.98
CA VAL A 49 -14.41 7.51 -19.77
C VAL A 49 -13.34 8.41 -20.37
N TYR A 50 -12.23 8.64 -19.67
CA TYR A 50 -11.03 9.28 -20.20
C TYR A 50 -9.91 8.24 -20.28
N LEU A 51 -9.21 8.16 -21.41
CA LEU A 51 -8.07 7.27 -21.60
C LEU A 51 -6.78 8.06 -21.41
N LEU A 52 -5.90 7.57 -20.53
CA LEU A 52 -4.63 8.21 -20.21
C LEU A 52 -3.49 7.17 -20.24
N PRO A 53 -2.99 6.80 -21.42
CA PRO A 53 -1.86 5.89 -21.56
C PRO A 53 -0.61 6.48 -20.91
N ALA A 54 0.33 5.62 -20.55
CA ALA A 54 1.59 6.04 -19.96
C ALA A 54 2.63 6.24 -21.07
N THR A 55 2.93 7.50 -21.37
CA THR A 55 3.89 7.93 -22.40
C THR A 55 4.79 9.02 -21.83
N ASP A 56 5.87 9.38 -22.53
CA ASP A 56 6.77 10.47 -22.12
C ASP A 56 6.06 11.82 -21.93
N GLU A 57 4.86 12.00 -22.50
CA GLU A 57 4.06 13.22 -22.38
C GLU A 57 3.09 13.20 -21.19
N THR A 58 2.72 12.01 -20.70
CA THR A 58 1.71 11.83 -19.65
C THR A 58 2.30 11.41 -18.31
N VAL A 59 3.57 10.99 -18.30
CA VAL A 59 4.28 10.58 -17.10
C VAL A 59 5.35 11.57 -16.67
N GLN A 60 5.61 11.56 -15.37
CA GLN A 60 6.68 12.32 -14.74
C GLN A 60 7.50 11.38 -13.89
N TRP A 61 8.80 11.63 -13.83
CA TRP A 61 9.68 10.88 -12.95
C TRP A 61 9.97 11.68 -11.69
N GLY A 62 9.59 11.12 -10.55
CA GLY A 62 10.16 11.41 -9.25
C GLY A 62 9.74 12.72 -8.59
N TRP A 63 8.90 13.53 -9.24
CA TRP A 63 8.47 14.84 -8.76
C TRP A 63 6.96 15.03 -8.85
N PHE A 64 6.36 15.60 -7.79
CA PHE A 64 5.11 16.33 -7.87
C PHE A 64 5.41 17.79 -8.18
N ASN A 65 4.74 18.37 -9.17
CA ASN A 65 4.88 19.77 -9.51
C ASN A 65 3.50 20.36 -9.85
N ASN A 66 3.04 21.30 -9.04
CA ASN A 66 1.71 21.91 -9.23
C ASN A 66 1.68 23.02 -10.30
N ALA A 67 2.81 23.34 -10.93
CA ALA A 67 2.88 24.19 -12.12
C ALA A 67 2.76 23.39 -13.44
N GLU A 68 2.77 22.06 -13.39
CA GLU A 68 2.66 21.22 -14.59
C GLU A 68 1.29 21.37 -15.25
N PRO A 69 1.24 21.50 -16.58
CA PRO A 69 -0.03 21.50 -17.29
C PRO A 69 -0.75 20.16 -17.09
N PRO A 70 -2.09 20.17 -16.90
CA PRO A 70 -2.87 18.94 -16.84
C PRO A 70 -2.68 18.07 -18.09
N ARG A 71 -2.44 16.78 -17.87
CA ARG A 71 -2.38 15.76 -18.93
C ARG A 71 -3.76 15.17 -19.24
N ALA A 72 -4.72 15.39 -18.36
CA ALA A 72 -6.12 15.11 -18.56
C ALA A 72 -6.99 16.17 -17.89
N ARG A 73 -8.19 16.41 -18.44
CA ARG A 73 -9.25 17.22 -17.84
C ARG A 73 -10.53 16.40 -17.82
N ILE A 74 -11.10 16.21 -16.64
CA ILE A 74 -12.28 15.37 -16.41
C ILE A 74 -13.32 16.10 -15.57
N ARG A 75 -14.58 15.68 -15.67
CA ARG A 75 -15.66 16.14 -14.82
C ARG A 75 -15.84 15.23 -13.62
N SER A 76 -16.45 15.75 -12.56
CA SER A 76 -16.87 14.93 -11.43
C SER A 76 -17.83 13.83 -11.90
N GLY A 77 -17.50 12.58 -11.58
CA GLY A 77 -18.23 11.38 -11.99
C GLY A 77 -17.59 10.63 -13.15
N ASP A 78 -16.67 11.25 -13.89
CA ASP A 78 -15.96 10.60 -14.99
C ASP A 78 -15.04 9.48 -14.46
N THR A 79 -14.76 8.53 -15.35
CA THR A 79 -13.83 7.42 -15.10
C THR A 79 -12.55 7.63 -15.90
N VAL A 80 -11.39 7.50 -15.28
CA VAL A 80 -10.10 7.49 -15.97
C VAL A 80 -9.59 6.05 -16.04
N VAL A 81 -9.26 5.60 -17.24
CA VAL A 81 -8.50 4.38 -17.47
C VAL A 81 -7.09 4.78 -17.83
N MET A 82 -6.16 4.57 -16.91
CA MET A 82 -4.76 4.98 -17.08
C MET A 82 -3.81 3.78 -17.05
N GLU A 83 -2.71 3.88 -17.78
CA GLU A 83 -1.57 3.00 -17.57
C GLU A 83 -0.60 3.66 -16.60
N THR A 84 0.32 2.88 -16.04
CA THR A 84 1.50 3.39 -15.34
C THR A 84 2.76 2.80 -15.96
N MET A 85 3.91 3.39 -15.63
CA MET A 85 5.22 2.85 -15.99
C MET A 85 5.92 2.31 -14.76
N MET A 86 6.85 1.41 -15.02
CA MET A 86 7.79 0.92 -14.03
C MET A 86 8.71 2.07 -13.57
N ALA A 87 9.32 1.90 -12.40
CA ALA A 87 10.21 2.87 -11.79
C ALA A 87 11.29 3.40 -12.77
N SER A 88 11.65 4.67 -12.59
CA SER A 88 12.64 5.40 -13.40
C SER A 88 12.32 5.42 -14.90
N LEU A 89 11.07 5.72 -15.28
CA LEU A 89 10.60 5.75 -16.68
C LEU A 89 10.86 4.44 -17.43
N ASN A 90 10.45 3.30 -16.85
CA ASN A 90 10.72 1.96 -17.41
C ASN A 90 12.22 1.59 -17.54
N GLN A 91 13.12 2.24 -16.81
CA GLN A 91 14.53 1.82 -16.80
C GLN A 91 14.81 0.64 -15.87
N ILE A 92 13.85 0.22 -15.03
CA ILE A 92 13.98 -0.94 -14.14
C ILE A 92 13.08 -2.09 -14.63
N LEU A 93 13.39 -2.65 -15.80
CA LEU A 93 12.67 -3.79 -16.37
C LEU A 93 13.35 -5.14 -16.03
N PRO A 94 12.67 -6.28 -16.22
CA PRO A 94 13.28 -7.59 -16.06
C PRO A 94 14.63 -7.73 -16.77
N GLY A 95 15.65 -8.11 -16.00
CA GLY A 95 17.02 -8.31 -16.48
C GLY A 95 17.96 -7.14 -16.22
N VAL A 96 17.47 -6.00 -15.73
CA VAL A 96 18.30 -4.86 -15.36
C VAL A 96 19.11 -5.19 -14.10
N PRO A 97 20.45 -5.11 -14.13
CA PRO A 97 21.28 -5.48 -12.99
C PRO A 97 21.24 -4.43 -11.87
N ILE A 98 21.60 -4.83 -10.65
CA ILE A 98 21.48 -3.99 -9.44
C ILE A 98 22.39 -2.76 -9.46
N ASP A 99 23.54 -2.83 -10.13
CA ASP A 99 24.45 -1.71 -10.33
C ASP A 99 23.80 -0.59 -11.16
N GLU A 100 23.02 -0.94 -12.18
CA GLU A 100 22.27 0.03 -12.98
C GLU A 100 21.15 0.69 -12.16
N ILE A 101 20.40 -0.09 -11.37
CA ILE A 101 19.38 0.45 -10.45
C ILE A 101 20.01 1.41 -9.43
N THR A 102 21.18 1.03 -8.90
CA THR A 102 21.97 1.85 -7.97
C THR A 102 22.41 3.15 -8.65
N ARG A 103 22.91 3.07 -9.90
CA ARG A 103 23.32 4.23 -10.70
C ARG A 103 22.18 5.21 -10.91
N LEU A 104 20.98 4.70 -11.24
CA LEU A 104 19.78 5.53 -11.38
C LEU A 104 19.42 6.23 -10.07
N ARG A 105 19.57 5.57 -8.92
CA ARG A 105 19.30 6.19 -7.61
C ARG A 105 20.30 7.30 -7.27
N VAL A 106 21.57 7.12 -7.60
CA VAL A 106 22.66 8.05 -7.24
C VAL A 106 22.71 9.26 -8.17
N ASN A 107 22.48 9.08 -9.47
CA ASN A 107 22.63 10.16 -10.46
C ASN A 107 21.54 11.23 -10.42
N TYR A 108 20.44 10.99 -9.70
CA TYR A 108 19.30 11.92 -9.60
C TYR A 108 18.96 12.22 -8.13
N PRO A 109 19.84 12.92 -7.37
CA PRO A 109 19.62 13.19 -5.96
C PRO A 109 18.34 14.02 -5.71
N GLY A 110 17.67 13.77 -4.59
CA GLY A 110 16.41 14.44 -4.22
C GLY A 110 15.16 13.95 -4.96
N ARG A 111 15.33 13.31 -6.12
CA ARG A 111 14.26 12.70 -6.92
C ARG A 111 13.81 11.37 -6.30
N GLY A 112 12.52 11.07 -6.37
CA GLY A 112 12.02 9.71 -6.10
C GLY A 112 12.26 8.76 -7.28
N PRO A 113 12.35 7.43 -7.05
CA PRO A 113 12.46 6.47 -8.16
C PRO A 113 11.13 6.34 -8.93
N HIS A 114 10.04 6.86 -8.37
CA HIS A 114 8.67 6.64 -8.84
C HIS A 114 8.41 7.30 -10.20
N THR A 115 7.69 6.57 -11.07
CA THR A 115 7.06 7.16 -12.25
C THR A 115 5.58 7.39 -11.96
N ILE A 116 5.09 8.61 -12.15
CA ILE A 116 3.70 8.99 -11.88
C ILE A 116 3.02 9.49 -13.16
N THR A 117 1.80 9.04 -13.43
CA THR A 117 0.99 9.44 -14.58
C THR A 117 0.00 10.53 -14.14
N GLY A 118 -0.08 11.63 -14.91
CA GLY A 118 -0.86 12.84 -14.57
C GLY A 118 -0.05 14.14 -14.72
N PRO A 119 -0.55 15.29 -14.22
CA PRO A 119 -1.75 15.41 -13.39
C PRO A 119 -3.05 15.36 -14.19
N ILE A 120 -4.08 14.87 -13.52
CA ILE A 120 -5.47 14.93 -13.97
C ILE A 120 -6.14 16.12 -13.27
N PHE A 121 -6.65 17.07 -14.03
CA PHE A 121 -7.42 18.19 -13.52
C PHE A 121 -8.91 17.81 -13.45
N VAL A 122 -9.51 17.96 -12.27
CA VAL A 122 -10.92 17.64 -12.00
C VAL A 122 -11.75 18.92 -11.96
N GLU A 123 -12.57 19.14 -12.99
CA GLU A 123 -13.37 20.36 -13.12
C GLU A 123 -14.26 20.59 -11.90
N GLY A 124 -14.18 21.81 -11.34
CA GLY A 124 -14.99 22.25 -10.21
C GLY A 124 -14.51 21.79 -8.83
N ALA A 125 -13.38 21.06 -8.74
CA ALA A 125 -12.71 20.77 -7.48
C ALA A 125 -11.96 22.02 -6.98
N MET A 126 -12.26 22.47 -5.76
CA MET A 126 -11.66 23.67 -5.16
C MET A 126 -11.01 23.33 -3.81
N PRO A 127 -10.06 24.15 -3.32
CA PRO A 127 -9.49 23.98 -1.99
C PRO A 127 -10.57 23.84 -0.90
N GLY A 128 -10.44 22.83 -0.04
CA GLY A 128 -11.43 22.48 0.99
C GLY A 128 -12.52 21.49 0.56
N ASP A 129 -12.57 21.12 -0.73
CA ASP A 129 -13.30 19.96 -1.21
C ASP A 129 -12.50 18.67 -0.97
N VAL A 130 -13.12 17.53 -1.29
CA VAL A 130 -12.48 16.20 -1.27
C VAL A 130 -12.73 15.49 -2.60
N LEU A 131 -11.70 14.87 -3.17
CA LEU A 131 -11.87 13.89 -4.24
C LEU A 131 -12.23 12.54 -3.64
N LYS A 132 -13.37 11.98 -4.05
CA LYS A 132 -13.73 10.59 -3.85
C LYS A 132 -13.28 9.78 -5.07
N ILE A 133 -12.31 8.90 -4.90
CA ILE A 133 -11.67 8.15 -5.98
C ILE A 133 -11.92 6.67 -5.76
N ARG A 134 -12.78 6.06 -6.59
CA ARG A 134 -13.11 4.62 -6.55
C ARG A 134 -12.19 3.85 -7.49
N ILE A 135 -11.44 2.88 -6.97
CA ILE A 135 -10.57 1.99 -7.75
C ILE A 135 -11.38 0.83 -8.32
N ASN A 136 -11.94 1.01 -9.51
CA ASN A 136 -12.82 0.04 -10.15
C ASN A 136 -12.10 -1.23 -10.53
N ARG A 137 -10.88 -1.11 -11.07
CA ARG A 137 -10.09 -2.22 -11.57
C ARG A 137 -8.59 -1.92 -11.57
N ILE A 138 -7.78 -2.93 -11.27
CA ILE A 138 -6.32 -2.89 -11.41
C ILE A 138 -5.88 -4.13 -12.19
N VAL A 139 -5.10 -3.93 -13.25
CA VAL A 139 -4.43 -5.00 -14.00
C VAL A 139 -2.93 -4.70 -14.07
N PRO A 140 -2.12 -5.34 -13.21
CA PRO A 140 -0.67 -5.19 -13.28
C PRO A 140 -0.12 -5.81 -14.57
N ARG A 141 1.01 -5.29 -15.04
CA ARG A 141 1.84 -5.96 -16.03
C ARG A 141 2.35 -7.26 -15.41
N ASN A 142 2.67 -8.25 -16.24
CA ASN A 142 3.03 -9.60 -15.79
C ASN A 142 4.49 -9.71 -15.30
N TYR A 143 5.09 -8.60 -14.86
CA TYR A 143 6.45 -8.57 -14.37
C TYR A 143 6.59 -7.56 -13.22
N GLY A 144 7.62 -7.73 -12.42
CA GLY A 144 8.00 -6.74 -11.41
C GLY A 144 9.42 -6.96 -10.88
N ALA A 145 9.85 -6.11 -9.97
CA ALA A 145 11.15 -6.22 -9.32
C ALA A 145 11.09 -5.80 -7.85
N ASN A 146 11.90 -6.43 -7.01
CA ASN A 146 12.20 -5.98 -5.65
C ASN A 146 13.71 -5.85 -5.55
N TRP A 147 14.20 -4.79 -4.89
CA TRP A 147 15.63 -4.60 -4.75
C TRP A 147 16.04 -4.09 -3.36
N ASN A 148 17.26 -4.48 -2.98
CA ASN A 148 18.02 -3.92 -1.87
C ASN A 148 19.19 -3.14 -2.45
N LEU A 149 19.36 -1.89 -2.00
CA LEU A 149 20.44 -1.03 -2.44
C LEU A 149 21.68 -1.19 -1.55
N PRO A 150 22.89 -0.80 -2.02
CA PRO A 150 24.08 -0.76 -1.18
C PRO A 150 23.87 -0.01 0.16
N GLY A 151 24.38 -0.58 1.25
CA GLY A 151 24.17 -0.06 2.59
C GLY A 151 24.76 1.34 2.85
N ASP A 152 25.76 1.75 2.08
CA ASP A 152 26.35 3.09 2.14
C ASP A 152 25.39 4.20 1.67
N LEU A 153 24.38 3.86 0.87
CA LEU A 153 23.28 4.77 0.51
C LEU A 153 22.31 5.04 1.66
N LYS A 154 22.33 4.22 2.73
CA LYS A 154 21.46 4.35 3.91
C LYS A 154 19.96 4.37 3.57
N LEU A 155 19.57 3.54 2.61
CA LEU A 155 18.17 3.35 2.19
C LEU A 155 17.65 1.97 2.62
N GLY A 156 16.34 1.89 2.89
CA GLY A 156 15.74 0.76 3.59
C GLY A 156 15.90 0.86 5.11
N GLN A 157 15.26 -0.03 5.85
CA GLN A 157 15.23 0.06 7.31
C GLN A 157 16.53 -0.38 8.00
N PHE A 158 17.24 -1.37 7.46
CA PHE A 158 18.43 -1.96 8.09
C PHE A 158 19.67 -1.97 7.18
N PRO A 159 20.08 -0.84 6.59
CA PRO A 159 21.15 -0.79 5.59
C PRO A 159 22.52 -1.23 6.13
N SER A 160 22.78 -1.09 7.44
CA SER A 160 24.03 -1.55 8.07
C SER A 160 24.05 -3.05 8.35
N VAL A 161 22.88 -3.70 8.43
CA VAL A 161 22.74 -5.14 8.68
C VAL A 161 22.69 -5.92 7.37
N PHE A 162 22.14 -5.30 6.31
CA PHE A 162 22.03 -5.89 4.97
C PHE A 162 22.68 -4.96 3.93
N PRO A 163 24.02 -4.81 3.96
CA PRO A 163 24.72 -3.87 3.11
C PRO A 163 24.83 -4.31 1.64
N GLU A 164 24.61 -5.60 1.35
CA GLU A 164 24.77 -6.16 0.01
C GLU A 164 23.62 -5.74 -0.92
N ALA A 165 23.95 -5.29 -2.12
CA ALA A 165 22.96 -4.95 -3.12
C ALA A 165 22.40 -6.21 -3.81
N GLN A 166 21.09 -6.25 -4.05
CA GLN A 166 20.43 -7.33 -4.78
C GLN A 166 19.21 -6.82 -5.52
N VAL A 167 18.94 -7.37 -6.70
CA VAL A 167 17.63 -7.26 -7.38
C VAL A 167 17.07 -8.64 -7.64
N LYS A 168 15.77 -8.80 -7.40
CA LYS A 168 14.96 -9.94 -7.83
C LYS A 168 13.96 -9.47 -8.86
N HIS A 169 13.95 -10.11 -10.02
CA HIS A 169 12.91 -9.93 -11.02
C HIS A 169 11.87 -11.03 -10.88
N PHE A 170 10.61 -10.66 -11.05
CA PHE A 170 9.46 -11.53 -10.91
C PHE A 170 8.70 -11.57 -12.22
N TYR A 171 8.25 -12.76 -12.60
CA TYR A 171 7.21 -12.94 -13.60
C TYR A 171 5.92 -13.31 -12.88
N LEU A 172 4.91 -12.47 -13.00
CA LEU A 172 3.68 -12.59 -12.23
C LEU A 172 2.71 -13.56 -12.92
N ASP A 173 2.32 -14.62 -12.23
CA ASP A 173 1.23 -15.49 -12.69
C ASP A 173 -0.10 -14.85 -12.31
N LEU A 174 -0.59 -13.98 -13.19
CA LEU A 174 -1.83 -13.23 -12.99
C LEU A 174 -3.07 -14.14 -12.99
N ALA A 175 -2.99 -15.30 -13.64
CA ALA A 175 -4.09 -16.27 -13.64
C ALA A 175 -4.23 -16.97 -12.29
N ARG A 176 -3.10 -17.29 -11.64
CA ARG A 176 -3.08 -17.87 -10.28
C ARG A 176 -3.14 -16.82 -9.18
N GLY A 177 -2.91 -15.54 -9.50
CA GLY A 177 -2.82 -14.45 -8.52
C GLY A 177 -1.62 -14.62 -7.59
N LYS A 178 -0.50 -15.14 -8.10
CA LYS A 178 0.70 -15.44 -7.31
C LYS A 178 1.97 -15.20 -8.12
N THR A 179 3.10 -15.09 -7.43
CA THR A 179 4.43 -15.08 -8.03
C THR A 179 5.39 -15.92 -7.21
N GLN A 180 6.35 -16.58 -7.87
CA GLN A 180 7.37 -17.36 -7.19
C GLN A 180 8.46 -16.42 -6.66
N PHE A 181 8.71 -16.47 -5.35
CA PHE A 181 9.80 -15.73 -4.72
C PHE A 181 11.13 -16.50 -4.76
N LEU A 182 11.03 -17.78 -4.44
CA LEU A 182 12.08 -18.80 -4.53
C LEU A 182 11.39 -20.15 -4.83
N PRO A 183 12.12 -21.19 -5.28
CA PRO A 183 11.55 -22.53 -5.37
C PRO A 183 10.86 -22.94 -4.06
N GLY A 184 9.59 -23.32 -4.14
CA GLY A 184 8.76 -23.68 -2.98
C GLY A 184 8.20 -22.51 -2.16
N ILE A 185 8.44 -21.25 -2.55
CA ILE A 185 7.91 -20.06 -1.86
C ILE A 185 7.14 -19.19 -2.85
N GLU A 186 5.85 -19.00 -2.62
CA GLU A 186 4.96 -18.18 -3.45
C GLU A 186 4.38 -17.01 -2.64
N ILE A 187 4.39 -15.82 -3.25
CA ILE A 187 3.77 -14.61 -2.70
C ILE A 187 2.46 -14.36 -3.44
N PRO A 188 1.33 -14.10 -2.74
CA PRO A 188 0.11 -13.64 -3.36
C PRO A 188 0.32 -12.31 -4.07
N VAL A 189 -0.11 -12.21 -5.33
CA VAL A 189 -0.18 -10.94 -6.05
C VAL A 189 -1.45 -10.25 -5.60
N ARG A 190 -1.33 -9.07 -5.00
CA ARG A 190 -2.42 -8.21 -4.53
C ARG A 190 -2.10 -6.77 -4.90
N PRO A 191 -2.36 -6.34 -6.15
CA PRO A 191 -1.81 -5.10 -6.66
C PRO A 191 -2.58 -3.88 -6.16
N PHE A 192 -1.84 -2.81 -5.93
CA PHE A 192 -2.35 -1.51 -5.50
C PHE A 192 -1.36 -0.40 -5.91
N PRO A 193 -1.81 0.85 -6.11
CA PRO A 193 -0.91 1.97 -6.33
C PRO A 193 -0.28 2.39 -5.00
N GLY A 194 1.05 2.37 -4.90
CA GLY A 194 1.80 2.99 -3.80
C GLY A 194 1.59 4.51 -3.79
N ILE A 195 1.56 5.12 -4.99
CA ILE A 195 1.18 6.53 -5.19
C ILE A 195 -0.24 6.71 -5.70
N LEU A 196 -1.04 7.40 -4.90
CA LEU A 196 -2.27 8.07 -5.32
C LEU A 196 -2.38 9.39 -4.56
N GLY A 197 -2.22 10.52 -5.24
CA GLY A 197 -2.06 11.81 -4.58
C GLY A 197 -2.46 13.01 -5.42
N VAL A 198 -2.81 14.10 -4.75
CA VAL A 198 -3.16 15.38 -5.38
C VAL A 198 -2.05 16.41 -5.18
N ALA A 199 -2.15 17.58 -5.82
CA ALA A 199 -1.19 18.63 -5.62
C ALA A 199 -1.26 19.20 -4.20
N ARG A 200 -0.08 19.58 -3.70
CA ARG A 200 0.08 20.33 -2.47
C ARG A 200 -0.43 21.77 -2.62
N ALA A 201 -0.81 22.36 -1.49
CA ALA A 201 -1.18 23.78 -1.42
C ALA A 201 0.00 24.68 -1.77
N GLU A 202 1.19 24.32 -1.31
CA GLU A 202 2.39 25.10 -1.54
C GLU A 202 2.86 24.94 -2.99
N SER A 203 3.10 26.07 -3.67
CA SER A 203 3.63 26.07 -5.04
C SER A 203 5.07 25.54 -5.08
N GLY A 204 5.34 24.61 -6.00
CA GLY A 204 6.70 24.14 -6.23
C GLY A 204 6.79 22.69 -6.72
N GLN A 205 8.04 22.24 -6.78
CA GLN A 205 8.42 20.89 -7.18
C GLN A 205 8.89 20.12 -5.93
N TYR A 206 8.25 18.98 -5.66
CA TYR A 206 8.47 18.18 -4.46
C TYR A 206 8.75 16.73 -4.82
N SER A 207 9.66 16.10 -4.07
CA SER A 207 9.97 14.68 -4.28
C SER A 207 8.70 13.83 -4.13
N THR A 208 8.59 12.78 -4.94
CA THR A 208 7.50 11.79 -4.83
C THR A 208 7.68 10.81 -3.68
N VAL A 209 8.81 10.86 -2.96
CA VAL A 209 9.10 9.93 -1.86
C VAL A 209 8.21 10.14 -0.63
N PRO A 210 8.15 11.34 0.00
CA PRO A 210 7.37 11.48 1.22
C PRO A 210 5.85 11.51 0.93
N PRO A 211 5.04 10.71 1.63
CA PRO A 211 3.59 10.91 1.68
C PRO A 211 3.23 12.19 2.45
N GLY A 212 1.94 12.54 2.45
CA GLY A 212 1.39 13.58 3.33
C GLY A 212 -0.12 13.70 3.25
N PRO A 213 -0.69 14.80 3.77
CA PRO A 213 -2.13 15.11 3.66
C PRO A 213 -2.69 15.01 2.24
N PHE A 214 -1.85 15.25 1.23
CA PHE A 214 -2.17 15.14 -0.20
C PHE A 214 -2.21 13.71 -0.74
N GLY A 215 -2.03 12.70 0.11
CA GLY A 215 -1.80 11.32 -0.31
C GLY A 215 -0.34 11.14 -0.68
N GLY A 216 -0.07 10.84 -1.95
CA GLY A 216 1.29 10.59 -2.44
C GLY A 216 1.69 9.14 -2.17
N ASN A 217 2.94 8.92 -1.74
CA ASN A 217 3.52 7.59 -1.51
C ASN A 217 3.04 6.94 -0.23
N LEU A 218 1.75 6.58 -0.21
CA LEU A 218 1.09 6.05 0.98
C LEU A 218 1.54 4.62 1.27
N ASP A 219 1.85 3.83 0.24
CA ASP A 219 2.26 2.42 0.36
C ASP A 219 1.31 1.61 1.25
N CYS A 220 0.02 1.95 1.13
CA CYS A 220 -1.05 1.32 1.86
C CYS A 220 -1.62 0.20 1.00
N ARG A 221 -1.17 -1.04 1.27
CA ARG A 221 -1.59 -2.26 0.56
C ARG A 221 -3.10 -2.57 0.57
N GLU A 222 -3.87 -1.77 1.30
CA GLU A 222 -5.33 -1.85 1.30
C GLU A 222 -5.97 -1.06 0.13
N LEU A 223 -5.22 -0.26 -0.64
CA LEU A 223 -5.68 0.46 -1.85
C LEU A 223 -5.90 -0.43 -3.09
N VAL A 224 -6.60 -1.54 -2.88
CA VAL A 224 -6.82 -2.56 -3.91
C VAL A 224 -8.08 -2.27 -4.72
N GLN A 225 -8.26 -3.02 -5.81
CA GLN A 225 -9.54 -3.05 -6.52
C GLN A 225 -10.70 -3.24 -5.55
N GLY A 226 -11.75 -2.42 -5.67
CA GLY A 226 -12.89 -2.45 -4.76
C GLY A 226 -12.89 -1.33 -3.72
N THR A 227 -11.76 -0.65 -3.52
CA THR A 227 -11.64 0.43 -2.54
C THR A 227 -11.96 1.81 -3.10
N THR A 228 -12.17 2.75 -2.20
CA THR A 228 -12.29 4.18 -2.46
C THR A 228 -11.34 4.94 -1.54
N ILE A 229 -10.51 5.84 -2.08
CA ILE A 229 -9.77 6.82 -1.29
C ILE A 229 -10.46 8.19 -1.37
N TYR A 230 -10.39 8.93 -0.28
CA TYR A 230 -10.86 10.29 -0.14
C TYR A 230 -9.64 11.18 0.07
N LEU A 231 -9.33 12.05 -0.90
CA LEU A 231 -8.18 12.95 -0.87
C LEU A 231 -8.62 14.41 -0.69
N PRO A 232 -8.10 15.15 0.29
CA PRO A 232 -8.39 16.57 0.44
C PRO A 232 -7.82 17.38 -0.72
N VAL A 233 -8.59 18.35 -1.22
CA VAL A 233 -8.20 19.21 -2.33
C VAL A 233 -7.54 20.47 -1.79
N PHE A 234 -6.36 20.82 -2.33
CA PHE A 234 -5.56 21.98 -1.90
C PHE A 234 -5.40 23.07 -2.95
N VAL A 235 -5.62 22.74 -4.23
CA VAL A 235 -5.52 23.65 -5.37
C VAL A 235 -6.70 23.47 -6.31
N ASP A 236 -6.94 24.45 -7.17
CA ASP A 236 -7.96 24.35 -8.23
C ASP A 236 -7.71 23.12 -9.12
N GLY A 237 -8.77 22.36 -9.37
CA GLY A 237 -8.74 21.11 -10.13
C GLY A 237 -8.03 19.95 -9.45
N ALA A 238 -7.55 20.12 -8.20
CA ALA A 238 -6.80 19.17 -7.38
C ALA A 238 -5.44 18.70 -7.93
N LEU A 239 -5.32 18.49 -9.24
CA LEU A 239 -4.17 17.86 -9.93
C LEU A 239 -3.87 16.48 -9.33
N LEU A 240 -4.55 15.44 -9.82
CA LEU A 240 -4.42 14.06 -9.35
C LEU A 240 -3.35 13.27 -10.14
N TRP A 241 -2.49 12.54 -9.43
CA TRP A 241 -1.51 11.62 -9.98
C TRP A 241 -1.68 10.21 -9.41
N SER A 242 -1.26 9.21 -10.18
CA SER A 242 -1.02 7.87 -9.66
C SER A 242 0.20 7.22 -10.31
N GLY A 243 0.87 6.35 -9.57
CA GLY A 243 2.10 5.69 -10.01
C GLY A 243 2.55 4.70 -8.95
N ASP A 244 3.85 4.39 -8.98
CA ASP A 244 4.49 3.49 -8.02
C ASP A 244 3.69 2.20 -7.80
N SER A 245 3.51 1.47 -8.89
CA SER A 245 2.57 0.37 -8.93
C SER A 245 3.18 -0.85 -8.25
N HIS A 246 2.49 -1.41 -7.25
CA HIS A 246 2.98 -2.58 -6.53
C HIS A 246 2.17 -3.81 -6.91
N ALA A 247 2.84 -4.95 -7.08
CA ALA A 247 2.20 -6.25 -7.25
C ALA A 247 1.95 -6.97 -5.92
N ALA A 248 2.82 -6.74 -4.93
CA ALA A 248 2.69 -7.26 -3.57
C ALA A 248 3.57 -6.45 -2.61
N GLN A 249 3.07 -6.19 -1.40
CA GLN A 249 3.80 -5.50 -0.34
C GLN A 249 3.37 -6.02 1.03
N GLY A 250 4.33 -6.16 1.94
CA GLY A 250 4.09 -6.34 3.35
C GLY A 250 3.73 -5.01 4.03
N ASN A 251 3.06 -5.09 5.17
CA ASN A 251 2.97 -3.94 6.08
C ASN A 251 4.37 -3.69 6.67
N GLY A 252 4.89 -2.48 6.46
CA GLY A 252 6.21 -2.01 6.89
C GLY A 252 7.17 -1.74 5.75
N GLU A 253 7.08 -2.45 4.61
CA GLU A 253 7.95 -2.25 3.42
C GLU A 253 9.44 -2.14 3.76
N ILE A 254 9.90 -2.99 4.68
CA ILE A 254 11.13 -2.73 5.42
C ILE A 254 12.40 -2.75 4.57
N ASN A 255 12.42 -3.40 3.40
CA ASN A 255 13.59 -3.44 2.52
C ASN A 255 13.65 -2.31 1.47
N LEU A 256 12.84 -1.26 1.65
CA LEU A 256 12.67 -0.09 0.78
C LEU A 256 11.63 -0.27 -0.33
N THR A 257 11.46 -1.48 -0.87
CA THR A 257 10.61 -1.68 -2.06
C THR A 257 9.61 -2.81 -1.86
N ALA A 258 8.52 -2.70 -2.59
CA ALA A 258 7.55 -3.75 -2.82
C ALA A 258 8.04 -4.72 -3.92
N ILE A 259 7.12 -5.51 -4.49
CA ILE A 259 7.29 -5.99 -5.86
C ILE A 259 6.82 -4.87 -6.78
N GLU A 260 7.73 -3.98 -7.14
CA GLU A 260 7.51 -2.86 -8.04
C GLU A 260 7.11 -3.37 -9.42
N THR A 261 6.08 -2.79 -10.01
CA THR A 261 5.54 -3.16 -11.32
C THR A 261 5.02 -1.91 -12.04
N ALA A 262 4.23 -2.13 -13.08
CA ALA A 262 3.46 -1.13 -13.79
C ALA A 262 2.04 -1.68 -13.99
N PHE A 263 1.07 -0.81 -14.18
CA PHE A 263 -0.30 -1.17 -14.49
C PHE A 263 -0.55 -1.01 -15.98
N SER A 264 -1.04 -2.09 -16.60
CA SER A 264 -1.64 -2.02 -17.93
C SER A 264 -3.06 -1.46 -17.87
N GLU A 265 -3.65 -1.41 -16.68
CA GLU A 265 -4.91 -0.75 -16.40
C GLU A 265 -4.98 -0.37 -14.91
N LEU A 266 -5.17 0.92 -14.66
CA LEU A 266 -5.72 1.46 -13.43
C LEU A 266 -6.99 2.22 -13.80
N ASN A 267 -8.14 1.65 -13.41
CA ASN A 267 -9.45 2.22 -13.72
C ASN A 267 -10.01 2.87 -12.46
N ILE A 268 -10.16 4.20 -12.47
CA ILE A 268 -10.61 4.99 -11.34
C ILE A 268 -11.80 5.88 -11.71
N THR A 269 -12.84 5.91 -10.88
CA THR A 269 -13.91 6.93 -11.00
C THR A 269 -13.66 8.02 -9.98
N VAL A 270 -13.67 9.27 -10.43
CA VAL A 270 -13.33 10.44 -9.60
C VAL A 270 -14.55 11.33 -9.44
N SER A 271 -14.94 11.64 -8.21
CA SER A 271 -16.04 12.56 -7.90
C SER A 271 -15.62 13.63 -6.91
N VAL A 272 -16.19 14.83 -7.01
CA VAL A 272 -15.90 15.94 -6.09
C VAL A 272 -16.97 15.98 -5.00
N MET A 273 -16.54 15.93 -3.75
CA MET A 273 -17.36 16.13 -2.56
C MET A 273 -17.15 17.55 -2.05
N LYS A 274 -18.20 18.38 -2.11
CA LYS A 274 -18.10 19.81 -1.82
C LYS A 274 -18.10 20.07 -0.32
N LYS A 275 -17.16 20.92 0.13
CA LYS A 275 -17.11 21.46 1.51
C LYS A 275 -17.13 20.39 2.62
N GLN A 276 -16.35 19.32 2.45
CA GLN A 276 -16.18 18.25 3.45
C GLN A 276 -14.69 18.07 3.76
N PRO A 277 -14.03 19.07 4.37
CA PRO A 277 -12.59 19.08 4.49
C PRO A 277 -12.07 17.88 5.30
N LEU A 278 -10.97 17.30 4.84
CA LEU A 278 -10.20 16.28 5.54
C LEU A 278 -8.80 16.80 5.83
N SER A 279 -8.26 16.46 6.99
CA SER A 279 -6.84 16.75 7.32
C SER A 279 -5.90 15.72 6.70
N TRP A 280 -6.34 14.46 6.63
CA TRP A 280 -5.60 13.33 6.07
C TRP A 280 -6.49 12.52 5.13
N PRO A 281 -5.90 11.73 4.21
CA PRO A 281 -6.67 10.81 3.40
C PRO A 281 -7.46 9.81 4.25
N ARG A 282 -8.60 9.38 3.72
CA ARG A 282 -9.41 8.30 4.29
C ARG A 282 -9.63 7.24 3.24
N ILE A 283 -9.61 5.96 3.62
CA ILE A 283 -9.87 4.86 2.69
C ILE A 283 -11.13 4.10 3.14
N GLU A 284 -11.92 3.69 2.16
CA GLU A 284 -13.09 2.84 2.32
C GLU A 284 -12.86 1.55 1.53
N THR A 285 -12.82 0.42 2.24
CA THR A 285 -12.89 -0.91 1.61
C THR A 285 -14.33 -1.40 1.65
N PRO A 286 -14.69 -2.52 0.98
CA PRO A 286 -16.04 -3.08 1.12
C PRO A 286 -16.47 -3.35 2.56
N THR A 287 -15.50 -3.68 3.44
CA THR A 287 -15.77 -4.12 4.82
C THR A 287 -15.31 -3.16 5.90
N HIS A 288 -14.38 -2.24 5.60
CA HIS A 288 -13.76 -1.36 6.61
C HIS A 288 -13.71 0.10 6.15
N TRP A 289 -13.72 0.99 7.12
CA TRP A 289 -13.12 2.32 6.99
C TRP A 289 -11.67 2.27 7.45
N ILE A 290 -10.83 3.12 6.89
CA ILE A 290 -9.42 3.23 7.24
C ILE A 290 -9.04 4.70 7.39
N THR A 291 -8.47 5.02 8.54
CA THR A 291 -7.80 6.29 8.87
C THR A 291 -6.30 6.06 8.92
N MET A 292 -5.52 7.12 8.79
CA MET A 292 -4.06 7.03 8.70
C MET A 292 -3.35 8.18 9.41
N GLY A 293 -2.10 7.96 9.77
CA GLY A 293 -1.19 8.98 10.27
C GLY A 293 0.22 8.74 9.77
N TYR A 294 0.89 9.80 9.32
CA TYR A 294 2.28 9.76 8.88
C TYR A 294 3.07 10.89 9.52
N ASP A 295 4.26 10.57 10.01
CA ASP A 295 5.25 11.55 10.50
C ASP A 295 6.65 10.95 10.39
N ARG A 296 7.70 11.77 10.50
CA ARG A 296 9.10 11.28 10.56
C ARG A 296 9.36 10.44 11.81
N ASP A 297 8.63 10.73 12.89
CA ASP A 297 8.63 9.97 14.14
C ASP A 297 7.37 9.08 14.21
N MET A 298 7.56 7.77 14.31
CA MET A 298 6.44 6.82 14.33
C MET A 298 5.51 7.03 15.53
N ASN A 299 6.00 7.55 16.66
CA ASN A 299 5.13 7.86 17.80
C ASN A 299 4.17 9.00 17.47
N LYS A 300 4.66 10.04 16.77
CA LYS A 300 3.81 11.13 16.28
C LYS A 300 2.86 10.66 15.18
N ALA A 301 3.29 9.75 14.31
CA ALA A 301 2.41 9.13 13.32
C ALA A 301 1.24 8.39 14.00
N ILE A 302 1.50 7.71 15.12
CA ILE A 302 0.48 7.08 15.96
C ILE A 302 -0.44 8.12 16.61
N ASP A 303 0.10 9.24 17.11
CA ASP A 303 -0.72 10.31 17.69
C ASP A 303 -1.67 10.92 16.65
N ILE A 304 -1.17 11.23 15.46
CA ILE A 304 -1.98 11.70 14.32
C ILE A 304 -3.06 10.67 13.98
N LEU A 305 -2.70 9.39 13.88
CA LEU A 305 -3.66 8.32 13.61
C LEU A 305 -4.76 8.28 14.69
N ASN A 306 -4.39 8.40 15.97
CA ASN A 306 -5.35 8.38 17.07
C ASN A 306 -6.34 9.53 17.00
N GLU A 307 -5.86 10.74 16.70
CA GLU A 307 -6.71 11.93 16.53
C GLU A 307 -7.67 11.76 15.34
N GLU A 308 -7.16 11.36 14.17
CA GLU A 308 -7.97 11.17 12.96
C GLU A 308 -9.00 10.03 13.14
N THR A 309 -8.60 8.94 13.79
CA THR A 309 -9.49 7.79 14.06
C THR A 309 -10.58 8.16 15.05
N LEU A 310 -10.23 8.84 16.15
CA LEU A 310 -11.18 9.26 17.17
C LEU A 310 -12.22 10.23 16.60
N LYS A 311 -11.75 11.26 15.89
CA LYS A 311 -12.62 12.24 15.22
C LYS A 311 -13.56 11.54 14.25
N PHE A 312 -13.03 10.67 13.39
CA PHE A 312 -13.84 9.98 12.40
C PHE A 312 -14.89 9.07 13.03
N VAL A 313 -14.52 8.25 14.04
CA VAL A 313 -15.48 7.34 14.69
C VAL A 313 -16.58 8.11 15.41
N ALA A 314 -16.24 9.20 16.11
CA ALA A 314 -17.21 10.06 16.77
C ALA A 314 -18.23 10.63 15.77
N GLU A 315 -17.77 11.15 14.63
CA GLU A 315 -18.61 11.68 13.56
C GLU A 315 -19.44 10.58 12.87
N TRP A 316 -18.79 9.49 12.43
CA TRP A 316 -19.40 8.42 11.64
C TRP A 316 -20.48 7.66 12.42
N LYS A 317 -20.24 7.40 13.71
CA LYS A 317 -21.16 6.67 14.57
C LYS A 317 -22.06 7.58 15.41
N ASN A 318 -21.86 8.89 15.35
CA ASN A 318 -22.52 9.86 16.22
C ASN A 318 -22.36 9.50 17.71
N LEU A 319 -21.12 9.25 18.12
CA LEU A 319 -20.75 8.82 19.47
C LEU A 319 -20.08 9.95 20.25
N SER A 320 -20.19 9.89 21.58
CA SER A 320 -19.33 10.70 22.44
C SER A 320 -17.86 10.31 22.24
N SER A 321 -16.93 11.21 22.58
CA SER A 321 -15.49 10.88 22.50
C SER A 321 -15.12 9.67 23.37
N ALA A 322 -15.81 9.44 24.48
CA ALA A 322 -15.57 8.27 25.34
C ALA A 322 -16.03 6.96 24.66
N ASP A 323 -17.24 6.96 24.10
CA ASP A 323 -17.78 5.78 23.40
C ASP A 323 -17.02 5.49 22.10
N ALA A 324 -16.56 6.53 21.40
CA ALA A 324 -15.71 6.39 20.22
C ALA A 324 -14.37 5.74 20.57
N LYS A 325 -13.74 6.11 21.70
CA LYS A 325 -12.53 5.43 22.20
C LYS A 325 -12.80 3.95 22.48
N GLN A 326 -13.89 3.64 23.18
CA GLN A 326 -14.25 2.25 23.48
C GLN A 326 -14.52 1.43 22.20
N PHE A 327 -15.12 2.04 21.19
CA PHE A 327 -15.29 1.43 19.87
C PHE A 327 -13.94 1.11 19.22
N ILE A 328 -13.01 2.07 19.22
CA ILE A 328 -11.67 1.90 18.64
C ILE A 328 -10.90 0.80 19.40
N GLU A 329 -10.93 0.78 20.72
CA GLU A 329 -10.29 -0.26 21.54
C GLU A 329 -10.86 -1.67 21.26
N SER A 330 -12.15 -1.76 20.94
CA SER A 330 -12.82 -3.02 20.70
C SER A 330 -12.62 -3.55 19.28
N TYR A 331 -12.48 -2.66 18.28
CA TYR A 331 -12.60 -3.03 16.87
C TYR A 331 -11.50 -2.47 15.95
N GLY A 332 -10.66 -1.55 16.43
CA GLY A 332 -9.57 -0.98 15.65
C GLY A 332 -8.41 -1.97 15.47
N ASP A 333 -8.10 -2.32 14.22
CA ASP A 333 -6.92 -3.09 13.84
C ASP A 333 -5.86 -2.14 13.26
N VAL A 334 -4.84 -1.84 14.04
CA VAL A 334 -3.82 -0.86 13.68
C VAL A 334 -2.61 -1.53 13.05
N ARG A 335 -2.20 -1.05 11.89
CA ARG A 335 -1.17 -1.65 11.04
C ARG A 335 -0.16 -0.62 10.57
N VAL A 336 1.03 -1.08 10.19
CA VAL A 336 2.12 -0.24 9.69
C VAL A 336 2.10 -0.29 8.15
N ALA A 337 1.89 0.83 7.48
CA ALA A 337 1.95 0.88 6.01
C ALA A 337 3.39 0.70 5.52
N GLU A 338 4.24 1.66 5.90
CA GLU A 338 5.64 1.76 5.49
C GLU A 338 6.47 2.43 6.59
N ILE A 339 7.79 2.18 6.61
CA ILE A 339 8.72 2.88 7.50
C ILE A 339 9.99 3.36 6.78
N VAL A 340 9.94 3.56 5.46
CA VAL A 340 11.14 3.78 4.62
C VAL A 340 11.13 5.10 3.84
N ASN A 341 9.98 5.77 3.70
CA ASN A 341 9.79 6.95 2.84
C ASN A 341 10.15 8.29 3.49
N GLN A 342 11.15 8.32 4.36
CA GLN A 342 11.47 9.42 5.28
C GLN A 342 10.40 9.66 6.37
N LEU A 343 9.12 9.62 6.02
CA LEU A 343 8.02 9.49 6.98
C LEU A 343 7.81 8.00 7.32
N LYS A 344 6.96 7.74 8.31
CA LYS A 344 6.53 6.44 8.82
C LYS A 344 5.01 6.43 8.83
N GLY A 345 4.40 5.44 8.20
CA GLY A 345 2.96 5.34 8.02
C GLY A 345 2.31 4.30 8.89
N VAL A 346 1.25 4.67 9.59
CA VAL A 346 0.36 3.75 10.30
C VAL A 346 -1.09 4.01 9.92
N TYR A 347 -1.91 2.96 9.92
CA TYR A 347 -3.33 3.06 9.59
C TYR A 347 -4.19 2.16 10.49
N CYS A 348 -5.43 2.58 10.75
CA CYS A 348 -6.39 1.85 11.57
C CYS A 348 -7.54 1.35 10.70
N MET A 349 -7.76 0.05 10.67
CA MET A 349 -8.92 -0.55 10.01
C MET A 349 -10.09 -0.66 11.00
N LEU A 350 -11.24 -0.11 10.63
CA LEU A 350 -12.46 -0.06 11.42
C LEU A 350 -13.59 -0.80 10.69
N PRO A 351 -14.15 -1.89 11.24
CA PRO A 351 -15.17 -2.67 10.55
C PRO A 351 -16.47 -1.86 10.42
N LYS A 352 -17.02 -1.79 9.20
CA LYS A 352 -18.31 -1.12 8.94
C LYS A 352 -19.46 -1.79 9.69
N LYS A 353 -19.39 -3.12 9.78
CA LYS A 353 -20.31 -4.00 10.50
C LYS A 353 -19.52 -4.70 11.61
N PRO A 354 -19.39 -4.08 12.80
CA PRO A 354 -18.67 -4.69 13.91
C PRO A 354 -19.37 -5.99 14.34
N GLY A 355 -18.59 -7.05 14.48
CA GLY A 355 -19.02 -8.35 15.01
C GLY A 355 -18.41 -8.57 16.39
N GLU A 356 -17.72 -9.69 16.56
CA GLU A 356 -16.93 -9.93 17.78
C GLU A 356 -15.79 -8.92 17.91
N LYS A 357 -15.42 -8.64 19.17
CA LYS A 357 -14.27 -7.78 19.48
C LYS A 357 -13.00 -8.37 18.91
N LEU A 358 -12.08 -7.51 18.47
CA LEU A 358 -10.80 -7.94 17.93
C LEU A 358 -9.99 -8.64 19.03
N ALA A 359 -9.58 -9.89 18.74
CA ALA A 359 -8.68 -10.63 19.60
C ALA A 359 -7.31 -9.93 19.67
N PRO A 360 -6.58 -10.02 20.79
CA PRO A 360 -5.21 -9.53 20.85
C PRO A 360 -4.33 -10.15 19.77
N ASN A 361 -3.40 -9.37 19.23
CA ASN A 361 -2.41 -9.89 18.30
C ASN A 361 -1.56 -10.98 18.99
N PRO A 362 -1.23 -12.08 18.29
CA PRO A 362 -0.45 -13.16 18.88
C PRO A 362 0.97 -12.69 19.22
N THR A 363 1.55 -13.25 20.28
CA THR A 363 2.95 -13.00 20.69
C THR A 363 3.87 -14.18 20.41
N THR A 364 3.31 -15.30 19.97
CA THR A 364 4.00 -16.53 19.60
C THR A 364 3.44 -17.09 18.29
N ASP A 365 4.17 -18.00 17.66
CA ASP A 365 3.74 -18.66 16.42
C ASP A 365 2.31 -19.23 16.57
N THR A 366 1.54 -19.06 15.52
CA THR A 366 0.21 -19.68 15.38
C THR A 366 0.28 -20.77 14.30
N ASP A 367 -0.80 -21.52 14.12
CA ASP A 367 -0.89 -22.48 13.01
C ASP A 367 -0.74 -21.81 11.65
N GLN A 368 -1.14 -20.54 11.55
CA GLN A 368 -1.18 -19.80 10.29
C GLN A 368 0.06 -18.92 10.06
N ASN A 369 0.72 -18.45 11.12
CA ASN A 369 1.77 -17.44 11.01
C ASN A 369 3.01 -17.79 11.83
N PHE A 370 4.18 -17.47 11.28
CA PHE A 370 5.34 -17.13 12.10
C PHE A 370 5.10 -15.78 12.74
N VAL A 371 5.44 -15.64 14.02
CA VAL A 371 5.16 -14.42 14.79
C VAL A 371 6.41 -13.99 15.52
N ALA A 372 6.75 -12.72 15.35
CA ALA A 372 7.70 -12.00 16.18
C ALA A 372 7.00 -10.84 16.87
N TYR A 373 7.43 -10.54 18.09
CA TYR A 373 6.81 -9.54 18.96
C TYR A 373 7.88 -8.78 19.72
N ALA A 374 7.67 -7.47 19.88
CA ALA A 374 8.47 -6.65 20.75
C ALA A 374 7.64 -5.54 21.40
N THR A 375 8.12 -5.06 22.54
CA THR A 375 7.55 -3.93 23.27
C THR A 375 8.67 -2.96 23.62
N ASP A 376 8.43 -1.69 23.39
CA ASP A 376 9.34 -0.61 23.76
C ASP A 376 8.56 0.68 24.03
N ALA A 377 9.15 1.66 24.71
CA ALA A 377 8.55 2.99 24.84
C ALA A 377 8.52 3.74 23.50
N ASP A 378 9.48 3.45 22.61
CA ASP A 378 9.55 3.99 21.26
C ASP A 378 9.00 2.99 20.22
N ALA A 379 7.99 3.42 19.46
CA ALA A 379 7.33 2.57 18.47
C ALA A 379 8.28 2.06 17.37
N MET A 380 9.25 2.89 16.93
CA MET A 380 10.23 2.47 15.93
C MET A 380 11.18 1.39 16.48
N THR A 381 11.58 1.49 17.74
CA THR A 381 12.44 0.50 18.41
C THR A 381 11.71 -0.84 18.55
N ALA A 382 10.44 -0.83 18.94
CA ALA A 382 9.60 -2.04 18.95
C ALA A 382 9.44 -2.64 17.54
N MET A 383 9.14 -1.81 16.53
CA MET A 383 9.03 -2.25 15.13
C MET A 383 10.32 -2.88 14.63
N ASN A 384 11.47 -2.24 14.87
CA ASN A 384 12.78 -2.74 14.46
C ASN A 384 13.11 -4.08 15.11
N THR A 385 12.83 -4.21 16.40
CA THR A 385 13.11 -5.44 17.16
C THR A 385 12.25 -6.60 16.64
N ALA A 386 10.94 -6.39 16.47
CA ALA A 386 10.03 -7.41 15.95
C ALA A 386 10.36 -7.80 14.50
N ALA A 387 10.65 -6.83 13.63
CA ALA A 387 11.03 -7.09 12.23
C ALA A 387 12.38 -7.83 12.12
N MET A 388 13.39 -7.47 12.91
CA MET A 388 14.65 -8.20 12.89
C MET A 388 14.51 -9.63 13.41
N GLU A 389 13.64 -9.86 14.40
CA GLU A 389 13.38 -11.20 14.92
C GLU A 389 12.67 -12.08 13.87
N ILE A 390 11.69 -11.57 13.11
CA ILE A 390 11.09 -12.36 12.03
C ILE A 390 12.11 -12.70 10.94
N ILE A 391 13.02 -11.77 10.61
CA ILE A 391 14.10 -12.01 9.63
C ILE A 391 15.07 -13.10 10.12
N LYS A 392 15.49 -13.05 11.39
CA LYS A 392 16.34 -14.09 11.99
C LYS A 392 15.63 -15.45 11.99
N ARG A 393 14.35 -15.48 12.31
CA ARG A 393 13.55 -16.70 12.33
C ARG A 393 13.43 -17.34 10.95
N LEU A 394 13.29 -16.54 9.89
CA LEU A 394 13.30 -17.04 8.51
C LEU A 394 14.63 -17.67 8.12
N GLN A 395 15.75 -17.11 8.57
CA GLN A 395 17.07 -17.70 8.34
C GLN A 395 17.21 -19.03 9.09
N GLN A 396 16.82 -19.07 10.37
CA GLN A 396 17.00 -20.25 11.23
C GLN A 396 16.05 -21.41 10.88
N VAL A 397 14.76 -21.12 10.70
CA VAL A 397 13.72 -22.16 10.54
C VAL A 397 13.56 -22.57 9.08
N LYS A 398 13.80 -21.65 8.13
CA LYS A 398 13.57 -21.87 6.70
C LYS A 398 14.83 -21.84 5.86
N GLY A 399 16.00 -21.62 6.47
CA GLY A 399 17.29 -21.66 5.78
C GLY A 399 17.45 -20.58 4.72
N LEU A 400 16.69 -19.48 4.79
CA LEU A 400 16.83 -18.37 3.85
C LEU A 400 18.17 -17.65 4.09
N SER A 401 18.80 -17.16 3.02
CA SER A 401 19.89 -16.21 3.18
C SER A 401 19.39 -14.91 3.81
N ALA A 402 20.30 -14.13 4.40
CA ALA A 402 19.99 -12.86 5.06
C ALA A 402 19.14 -11.93 4.17
N LEU A 403 19.58 -11.66 2.93
CA LEU A 403 18.83 -10.83 1.98
C LEU A 403 17.50 -11.44 1.54
N ASN A 404 17.42 -12.75 1.31
CA ASN A 404 16.15 -13.39 0.96
C ASN A 404 15.13 -13.29 2.10
N ALA A 405 15.58 -13.43 3.35
CA ALA A 405 14.72 -13.25 4.51
C ALA A 405 14.25 -11.80 4.67
N TYR A 406 15.15 -10.83 4.48
CA TYR A 406 14.83 -9.40 4.55
C TYR A 406 13.84 -8.98 3.45
N SER A 407 14.09 -9.36 2.20
CA SER A 407 13.20 -9.13 1.05
C SER A 407 11.85 -9.81 1.26
N LEU A 408 11.80 -11.10 1.64
CA LEU A 408 10.52 -11.78 1.88
C LEU A 408 9.70 -11.13 2.99
N ALA A 409 10.34 -10.67 4.07
CA ALA A 409 9.68 -9.93 5.13
C ALA A 409 9.10 -8.60 4.60
N SER A 410 9.84 -7.84 3.80
CA SER A 410 9.32 -6.62 3.15
C SER A 410 8.08 -6.87 2.30
N LEU A 411 8.04 -8.00 1.58
CA LEU A 411 6.99 -8.30 0.61
C LEU A 411 5.73 -8.96 1.19
N ALA A 412 5.82 -9.60 2.35
CA ALA A 412 4.73 -10.44 2.86
C ALA A 412 4.44 -10.32 4.37
N MET A 413 5.28 -9.63 5.14
CA MET A 413 5.03 -9.42 6.56
C MET A 413 3.75 -8.59 6.77
N ASP A 414 3.06 -8.87 7.85
CA ASP A 414 1.96 -8.07 8.36
C ASP A 414 2.35 -7.47 9.71
N ALA A 415 2.98 -6.29 9.70
CA ALA A 415 3.31 -5.56 10.90
C ALA A 415 2.08 -4.83 11.46
N ARG A 416 1.77 -5.12 12.72
CA ARG A 416 0.61 -4.59 13.44
C ARG A 416 1.05 -3.95 14.74
N LEU A 417 0.41 -2.84 15.09
CA LEU A 417 0.52 -2.31 16.44
C LEU A 417 -0.39 -3.14 17.36
N GLY A 418 0.07 -3.41 18.56
CA GLY A 418 -0.79 -3.92 19.62
C GLY A 418 -1.80 -2.85 20.05
N ARG A 419 -2.54 -3.15 21.11
CA ARG A 419 -3.49 -2.16 21.66
C ARG A 419 -2.73 -0.91 22.06
N LEU A 420 -3.31 0.23 21.73
CA LEU A 420 -2.73 1.55 21.98
C LEU A 420 -2.86 1.89 23.48
N GLU A 421 -2.04 1.25 24.30
CA GLU A 421 -2.04 1.44 25.75
C GLU A 421 -1.08 2.59 26.15
N PRO A 422 -1.33 3.27 27.29
CA PRO A 422 -0.39 4.23 27.86
C PRO A 422 0.93 3.56 28.23
N GLY A 423 2.06 4.22 27.94
CA GLY A 423 3.40 3.73 28.29
C GLY A 423 4.10 3.06 27.11
N ALA A 424 3.96 1.74 26.99
CA ALA A 424 4.73 0.97 26.01
C ALA A 424 3.95 0.68 24.72
N LYS A 425 4.64 0.72 23.59
CA LYS A 425 4.14 0.36 22.27
C LYS A 425 4.58 -1.05 21.93
N SER A 426 3.63 -1.87 21.51
CA SER A 426 3.90 -3.24 21.06
C SER A 426 3.74 -3.33 19.55
N VAL A 427 4.66 -4.08 18.92
CA VAL A 427 4.61 -4.38 17.50
C VAL A 427 4.66 -5.89 17.30
N HIS A 428 3.74 -6.38 16.48
CA HIS A 428 3.60 -7.78 16.13
C HIS A 428 3.87 -7.92 14.63
N CYS A 429 4.91 -8.67 14.28
CA CYS A 429 5.25 -8.97 12.90
C CYS A 429 4.81 -10.39 12.59
N LEU A 430 3.76 -10.52 11.79
CA LEU A 430 3.22 -11.82 11.38
C LEU A 430 3.65 -12.14 9.95
N LEU A 431 4.11 -13.36 9.70
CA LEU A 431 4.41 -13.83 8.36
C LEU A 431 3.63 -15.12 8.05
N PRO A 432 2.81 -15.16 7.00
CA PRO A 432 1.99 -16.34 6.69
C PRO A 432 2.83 -17.57 6.38
N LYS A 433 2.53 -18.70 7.05
CA LYS A 433 3.13 -20.01 6.78
C LYS A 433 2.71 -20.58 5.43
N THR A 434 1.61 -20.09 4.87
CA THR A 434 1.08 -20.46 3.55
C THR A 434 1.96 -20.00 2.39
N LEU A 435 2.97 -19.15 2.62
CA LEU A 435 3.94 -18.78 1.60
C LEU A 435 4.77 -19.99 1.13
N TRP A 436 5.01 -20.97 2.00
CA TRP A 436 5.70 -22.22 1.65
C TRP A 436 4.71 -23.21 1.05
N VAL A 437 4.77 -23.41 -0.26
CA VAL A 437 3.97 -24.41 -0.95
C VAL A 437 4.64 -25.78 -0.79
N ARG A 438 3.84 -26.83 -0.55
CA ARG A 438 4.37 -28.21 -0.58
C ARG A 438 4.81 -28.48 -2.03
N GLY A 439 6.09 -28.82 -2.19
CA GLY A 439 6.68 -29.21 -3.46
C GLY A 439 6.18 -30.56 -3.94
#